data_AF-A0A1F4V3F9-F1
#
_entry.id   AF-A0A1F4V3F9-F1
#
_cell.length_a   1.000
_cell.length_b   1.000
_cell.length_c   1.000
_cell.angle_alpha   90.00
_cell.angle_beta   90.00
_cell.angle_gamma   90.00
#
_symmetry.space_group_name_H-M   'P 1'
#
loop_
_entity.id
_entity.type
_entity.pdbx_description
1 polymer ?
#
loop_
_entity_poly.entity_id
_entity_poly.type
_entity_poly.pdbx_seq_one_letter_code
_entity_poly.pdbx_strand_id
1 'polypeptide(L)'
;MTTKTTAISIAIATVLIGGAIMLTGENSNPNNTGSTDNSNSQSSDNVSMADGKQVITIRAKGGYSPEATIAKSGLPTIIKIETQGTFDCSSALIIPSLGYRSNLPPSGETIIDVPSQKEGSTLKGLCSMGMYNFQIRFN
;
A
#
# COMPACT_ATOMS: atom_id res chain seq x y z
N MET A 1 7.35 -55.85 -14.51
CA MET A 1 6.47 -54.91 -13.79
C MET A 1 7.14 -54.60 -12.44
N THR A 2 7.29 -53.30 -12.15
CA THR A 2 7.48 -52.67 -10.82
C THR A 2 8.62 -53.14 -9.90
N THR A 3 9.81 -52.52 -10.02
CA THR A 3 10.80 -52.38 -8.93
C THR A 3 11.60 -51.07 -9.01
N LYS A 4 10.93 -49.92 -9.14
CA LYS A 4 11.61 -48.60 -9.10
C LYS A 4 11.08 -47.62 -8.02
N THR A 5 10.20 -48.07 -7.13
CA THR A 5 9.50 -47.15 -6.21
C THR A 5 10.08 -47.13 -4.79
N THR A 6 11.02 -48.01 -4.43
CA THR A 6 11.47 -48.15 -3.03
C THR A 6 12.60 -47.17 -2.62
N ALA A 7 13.16 -46.39 -3.55
CA ALA A 7 14.30 -45.51 -3.24
C ALA A 7 13.91 -44.07 -2.84
N ILE A 8 12.64 -43.67 -2.93
CA ILE A 8 12.24 -42.25 -2.75
C ILE A 8 11.76 -41.96 -1.31
N SER A 9 11.43 -42.96 -0.51
CA SER A 9 10.81 -42.75 0.82
C SER A 9 11.80 -42.39 1.95
N ILE A 10 13.11 -42.39 1.72
CA ILE A 10 14.12 -42.13 2.77
C ILE A 10 14.60 -40.66 2.77
N ALA A 11 14.13 -39.82 1.84
CA ALA A 11 14.57 -38.42 1.75
C ALA A 11 13.71 -37.40 2.55
N ILE A 12 12.62 -37.82 3.21
CA ILE A 12 11.63 -36.89 3.79
C ILE A 12 11.73 -36.77 5.33
N ALA A 13 12.57 -37.58 6.00
CA ALA A 13 12.58 -37.65 7.46
C ALA A 13 13.67 -36.82 8.19
N THR A 14 14.53 -36.06 7.49
CA THR A 14 15.67 -35.37 8.11
C THR A 14 15.56 -33.84 8.22
N VAL A 15 14.46 -33.22 7.79
CA VAL A 15 14.31 -31.74 7.78
C VAL A 15 13.38 -31.21 8.89
N LEU A 16 13.06 -32.02 9.90
CA LEU A 16 12.13 -31.64 10.98
C LEU A 16 12.78 -31.44 12.37
N ILE A 17 14.10 -31.38 12.47
CA ILE A 17 14.81 -31.24 13.77
C ILE A 17 15.79 -30.05 13.75
N GLY A 18 15.35 -28.93 13.17
CA GLY A 18 16.04 -27.63 13.25
C GLY A 18 15.47 -26.71 14.34
N GLY A 19 14.65 -27.25 15.24
CA GLY A 19 14.08 -26.54 16.37
C GLY A 19 14.90 -26.78 17.63
N ALA A 20 15.96 -26.01 17.83
CA ALA A 20 16.59 -25.85 19.13
C ALA A 20 17.51 -24.62 19.15
N ILE A 21 17.12 -23.64 19.99
CA ILE A 21 18.03 -22.71 20.68
C ILE A 21 18.53 -21.51 19.85
N MET A 22 17.67 -20.50 19.69
CA MET A 22 18.10 -19.10 19.57
C MET A 22 17.19 -18.14 20.36
N LEU A 23 16.77 -18.60 21.55
CA LEU A 23 15.97 -17.84 22.51
C LEU A 23 16.81 -17.56 23.75
N THR A 24 17.68 -16.56 23.70
CA THR A 24 18.08 -15.74 24.88
C THR A 24 18.93 -14.57 24.39
N GLY A 25 18.31 -13.41 24.32
CA GLY A 25 18.98 -12.14 24.03
C GLY A 25 18.15 -10.99 24.58
N GLU A 26 17.77 -11.06 25.86
CA GLU A 26 17.15 -9.94 26.55
C GLU A 26 18.17 -9.31 27.49
N ASN A 27 18.81 -8.24 27.01
CA ASN A 27 19.63 -7.36 27.80
C ASN A 27 19.04 -5.95 27.67
N SER A 28 17.91 -5.73 28.34
CA SER A 28 17.19 -4.46 28.32
C SER A 28 17.81 -3.51 29.34
N ASN A 29 18.74 -2.68 28.84
CA ASN A 29 19.22 -1.46 29.47
C ASN A 29 18.22 -0.33 29.15
N PRO A 30 17.43 0.20 30.10
CA PRO A 30 16.57 1.33 29.83
C PRO A 30 17.36 2.60 30.11
N ASN A 31 18.04 3.13 29.09
CA ASN A 31 18.63 4.45 29.19
C ASN A 31 18.20 5.32 28.00
N ASN A 32 17.23 6.18 28.31
CA ASN A 32 17.21 7.59 27.96
C ASN A 32 16.96 8.05 26.50
N THR A 33 15.87 8.82 26.40
CA THR A 33 15.71 10.09 25.67
C THR A 33 16.04 10.16 24.19
N GLY A 34 14.98 10.39 23.41
CA GLY A 34 15.07 11.02 22.10
C GLY A 34 13.70 10.98 21.44
N SER A 35 12.95 12.08 21.56
CA SER A 35 11.87 12.40 20.63
C SER A 35 12.42 12.32 19.22
N THR A 36 12.21 11.17 18.60
CA THR A 36 12.53 10.97 17.21
C THR A 36 11.24 11.27 16.48
N ASP A 37 11.09 12.53 16.06
CA ASP A 37 10.21 12.88 14.95
C ASP A 37 10.71 12.09 13.74
N ASN A 38 10.30 10.83 13.66
CA ASN A 38 10.37 10.01 12.46
C ASN A 38 9.34 10.59 11.49
N SER A 39 9.65 11.76 10.95
CA SER A 39 9.23 12.11 9.59
C SER A 39 9.93 11.11 8.69
N ASN A 40 9.35 9.92 8.63
CA ASN A 40 9.66 8.92 7.65
C ASN A 40 9.42 9.61 6.31
N SER A 41 10.52 10.02 5.66
CA SER A 41 10.54 10.32 4.24
C SER A 41 10.34 8.98 3.53
N GLN A 42 9.13 8.46 3.71
CA GLN A 42 8.64 7.22 3.16
C GLN A 42 8.28 7.60 1.74
N SER A 43 9.23 7.37 0.82
CA SER A 43 8.85 7.10 -0.56
C SER A 43 7.77 6.04 -0.45
N SER A 44 6.53 6.43 -0.73
CA SER A 44 5.40 5.61 -0.36
C SER A 44 5.39 4.42 -1.30
N ASP A 45 5.50 3.20 -0.75
CA ASP A 45 5.65 1.93 -1.49
C ASP A 45 4.52 1.64 -2.50
N ASN A 46 3.50 2.51 -2.53
CA ASN A 46 2.38 2.47 -3.43
C ASN A 46 2.56 3.31 -4.71
N VAL A 47 3.74 3.90 -4.94
CA VAL A 47 4.04 4.71 -6.13
C VAL A 47 5.00 3.95 -7.04
N SER A 48 4.61 3.79 -8.30
CA SER A 48 5.42 3.15 -9.34
C SER A 48 5.46 4.01 -10.60
N MET A 49 6.36 3.67 -11.53
CA MET A 49 6.47 4.33 -12.83
C MET A 49 6.09 3.33 -13.93
N ALA A 50 5.21 3.73 -14.84
CA ALA A 50 4.82 2.93 -16.00
C ALA A 50 4.62 3.87 -17.20
N ASP A 51 5.26 3.56 -18.34
CA ASP A 51 5.09 4.29 -19.60
C ASP A 51 5.26 5.82 -19.50
N GLY A 52 6.21 6.28 -18.68
CA GLY A 52 6.47 7.70 -18.45
C GLY A 52 5.43 8.41 -17.58
N LYS A 53 4.44 7.69 -17.04
CA LYS A 53 3.50 8.17 -16.03
C LYS A 53 3.83 7.61 -14.66
N GLN A 54 3.45 8.35 -13.63
CA GLN A 54 3.47 7.87 -12.26
C GLN A 54 2.15 7.16 -11.94
N VAL A 55 2.20 5.97 -11.35
CA VAL A 55 1.01 5.21 -10.95
C VAL A 55 0.99 5.10 -9.42
N ILE A 56 -0.06 5.64 -8.81
CA ILE A 56 -0.28 5.65 -7.38
C ILE A 56 -1.42 4.68 -7.08
N THR A 57 -1.14 3.63 -6.33
CA THR A 57 -2.15 2.63 -5.96
C THR A 57 -2.73 2.93 -4.59
N ILE A 58 -4.05 2.92 -4.45
CA ILE A 58 -4.75 3.14 -3.18
C ILE A 58 -5.83 2.07 -3.04
N ARG A 59 -5.87 1.39 -1.90
CA ARG A 59 -6.91 0.42 -1.59
C ARG A 59 -8.06 1.10 -0.89
N ALA A 60 -9.28 0.81 -1.32
CA ALA A 60 -10.52 1.28 -0.71
C ALA A 60 -11.22 0.09 -0.05
N LYS A 61 -11.11 -0.04 1.28
CA LYS A 61 -11.76 -1.10 2.08
C LYS A 61 -11.72 -0.72 3.55
N GLY A 62 -12.85 -0.31 4.12
CA GLY A 62 -12.90 0.23 5.48
C GLY A 62 -12.12 1.54 5.66
N GLY A 63 -11.94 2.29 4.57
CA GLY A 63 -11.02 3.44 4.50
C GLY A 63 -10.18 3.42 3.23
N TYR A 64 -9.29 4.41 3.10
CA TYR A 64 -8.33 4.49 2.00
C TYR A 64 -6.92 4.22 2.52
N SER A 65 -6.18 3.34 1.85
CA SER A 65 -4.84 2.97 2.27
C SER A 65 -3.86 2.91 1.09
N PRO A 66 -2.68 3.54 1.19
CA PRO A 66 -2.25 4.40 2.31
C PRO A 66 -3.02 5.73 2.36
N GLU A 67 -3.11 6.33 3.56
CA GLU A 67 -3.75 7.64 3.75
C GLU A 67 -2.86 8.80 3.30
N ALA A 68 -1.55 8.60 3.25
CA ALA A 68 -0.58 9.59 2.79
C ALA A 68 0.36 8.98 1.75
N THR A 69 0.60 9.71 0.68
CA THR A 69 1.49 9.32 -0.42
C THR A 69 2.34 10.53 -0.81
N ILE A 70 3.63 10.29 -1.07
CA ILE A 70 4.53 11.29 -1.63
C ILE A 70 4.80 10.92 -3.10
N ALA A 71 4.51 11.87 -3.98
CA ALA A 71 4.48 11.72 -5.43
C ALA A 71 5.40 12.75 -6.07
N LYS A 72 5.87 12.47 -7.30
CA LYS A 72 6.75 13.40 -8.01
C LYS A 72 5.91 14.45 -8.73
N SER A 73 6.21 15.72 -8.50
CA SER A 73 5.62 16.84 -9.21
C SER A 73 6.09 16.88 -10.67
N GLY A 74 5.37 17.64 -11.50
CA GLY A 74 5.72 17.80 -12.92
C GLY A 74 5.37 16.61 -13.82
N LEU A 75 4.98 15.46 -13.28
CA LEU A 75 4.65 14.27 -14.07
C LEU A 75 3.13 13.99 -14.15
N PRO A 76 2.62 13.53 -15.30
CA PRO A 76 1.27 12.98 -15.37
C PRO A 76 1.16 11.76 -14.45
N THR A 77 0.06 11.70 -13.71
CA THR A 77 -0.15 10.71 -12.65
C THR A 77 -1.44 9.95 -12.90
N ILE A 78 -1.43 8.65 -12.65
CA ILE A 78 -2.61 7.78 -12.61
C ILE A 78 -2.83 7.40 -11.16
N ILE A 79 -4.03 7.65 -10.65
CA ILE A 79 -4.48 7.08 -9.38
C ILE A 79 -5.25 5.81 -9.71
N LYS A 80 -4.76 4.67 -9.21
CA LYS A 80 -5.40 3.35 -9.32
C LYS A 80 -6.05 3.01 -7.98
N ILE A 81 -7.38 3.00 -7.95
CA ILE A 81 -8.12 2.61 -6.75
C ILE A 81 -8.49 1.14 -6.84
N GLU A 82 -8.02 0.34 -5.88
CA GLU A 82 -8.32 -1.08 -5.77
C GLU A 82 -9.45 -1.31 -4.75
N THR A 83 -10.49 -2.04 -5.14
CA THR A 83 -11.57 -2.48 -4.26
C THR A 83 -11.61 -4.00 -4.16
N GLN A 84 -11.98 -4.52 -2.98
CA GLN A 84 -12.13 -5.97 -2.77
C GLN A 84 -13.19 -6.26 -1.69
N GLY A 85 -14.43 -6.40 -2.14
CA GLY A 85 -15.61 -6.53 -1.27
C GLY A 85 -15.91 -5.24 -0.52
N THR A 86 -15.82 -4.10 -1.21
CA THR A 86 -15.94 -2.77 -0.62
C THR A 86 -17.40 -2.30 -0.66
N PHE A 87 -18.03 -2.20 0.50
CA PHE A 87 -19.44 -1.79 0.67
C PHE A 87 -19.63 -0.71 1.75
N ASP A 88 -18.53 -0.24 2.35
CA ASP A 88 -18.51 0.84 3.35
C ASP A 88 -18.38 2.23 2.70
N CYS A 89 -18.20 3.31 3.48
CA CYS A 89 -18.08 4.67 2.93
C CYS A 89 -16.98 4.79 1.86
N SER A 90 -15.91 4.02 1.96
CA SER A 90 -14.82 4.01 0.96
C SER A 90 -15.24 3.54 -0.43
N SER A 91 -16.45 3.02 -0.62
CA SER A 91 -17.01 2.73 -1.95
C SER A 91 -17.40 3.99 -2.74
N ALA A 92 -17.42 5.17 -2.11
CA ALA A 92 -17.69 6.44 -2.79
C ALA A 92 -16.46 7.33 -2.73
N LEU A 93 -15.98 7.82 -3.88
CA LEU A 93 -14.77 8.63 -3.96
C LEU A 93 -15.06 10.01 -4.57
N ILE A 94 -14.61 11.04 -3.86
CA ILE A 94 -14.64 12.44 -4.30
C ILE A 94 -13.21 12.99 -4.28
N ILE A 95 -12.78 13.62 -5.37
CA ILE A 95 -11.51 14.36 -5.46
C ILE A 95 -11.84 15.79 -5.92
N PRO A 96 -12.03 16.74 -4.99
CA PRO A 96 -12.58 18.06 -5.32
C PRO A 96 -11.72 18.86 -6.31
N SER A 97 -10.39 18.79 -6.18
CA SER A 97 -9.46 19.52 -7.07
C SER A 97 -9.53 19.06 -8.53
N LEU A 98 -10.07 17.86 -8.78
CA LEU A 98 -10.29 17.32 -10.12
C LEU A 98 -11.77 17.39 -10.55
N GLY A 99 -12.67 17.83 -9.68
CA GLY A 99 -14.11 17.73 -9.91
C GLY A 99 -14.61 16.29 -10.03
N TYR A 100 -13.84 15.30 -9.56
CA TYR A 100 -14.17 13.89 -9.69
C TYR A 100 -15.11 13.45 -8.56
N ARG A 101 -16.19 12.76 -8.91
CA ARG A 101 -17.11 12.12 -7.96
C ARG A 101 -17.68 10.86 -8.59
N SER A 102 -17.46 9.71 -7.96
CA SER A 102 -17.97 8.44 -8.46
C SER A 102 -18.15 7.41 -7.35
N ASN A 103 -18.98 6.40 -7.61
CA ASN A 103 -19.03 5.18 -6.82
C ASN A 103 -18.09 4.15 -7.45
N LEU A 104 -17.23 3.56 -6.62
CA LEU A 104 -16.31 2.50 -6.99
C LEU A 104 -17.06 1.17 -7.12
N PRO A 105 -16.63 0.27 -8.02
CA PRO A 105 -17.19 -1.08 -8.07
C PRO A 105 -16.88 -1.83 -6.77
N PRO A 106 -17.71 -2.80 -6.34
CA PRO A 106 -17.46 -3.56 -5.13
C PRO A 106 -16.13 -4.33 -5.13
N SER A 107 -15.60 -4.69 -6.30
CA SER A 107 -14.27 -5.27 -6.48
C SER A 107 -13.70 -4.91 -7.85
N GLY A 108 -12.38 -4.80 -7.93
CA GLY A 108 -11.65 -4.49 -9.16
C GLY A 108 -10.79 -3.23 -9.03
N GLU A 109 -10.56 -2.57 -10.15
CA GLU A 109 -9.71 -1.38 -10.24
C GLU A 109 -10.47 -0.22 -10.90
N THR A 110 -10.29 0.98 -10.36
CA THR A 110 -10.77 2.23 -10.97
C THR A 110 -9.57 3.12 -11.28
N ILE A 111 -9.47 3.54 -12.54
CA ILE A 111 -8.35 4.35 -13.04
C ILE A 111 -8.80 5.80 -13.14
N ILE A 112 -7.99 6.70 -12.58
CA ILE A 112 -8.24 8.14 -12.58
C ILE A 112 -6.98 8.84 -13.09
N ASP A 113 -7.06 9.48 -14.25
CA ASP A 113 -5.98 10.31 -14.76
C ASP A 113 -5.94 11.65 -14.01
N VAL A 114 -4.75 12.00 -13.56
CA VAL A 114 -4.44 13.23 -12.85
C VAL A 114 -3.43 14.02 -13.69
N PRO A 115 -3.78 15.24 -14.13
CA PRO A 115 -2.83 16.12 -14.81
C PRO A 115 -1.58 16.37 -13.95
N SER A 116 -0.49 16.77 -14.60
CA SER A 116 0.73 17.13 -13.89
C SER A 116 0.47 18.15 -12.78
N GLN A 117 0.93 17.83 -11.57
CA GLN A 117 0.73 18.66 -10.38
C GLN A 117 1.97 19.50 -10.10
N LYS A 118 1.75 20.73 -9.60
CA LYS A 118 2.84 21.63 -9.23
C LYS A 118 3.56 21.12 -7.98
N GLU A 119 4.85 21.41 -7.87
CA GLU A 119 5.61 21.16 -6.65
C GLU A 119 4.95 21.83 -5.44
N GLY A 120 4.94 21.12 -4.30
CA GLY A 120 4.30 21.56 -3.06
C GLY A 120 2.77 21.43 -3.03
N SER A 121 2.13 21.07 -4.14
CA SER A 121 0.67 20.89 -4.17
C SER A 121 0.24 19.61 -3.46
N THR A 122 -1.00 19.60 -2.96
CA THR A 122 -1.60 18.44 -2.30
C THR A 122 -2.96 18.14 -2.92
N LEU A 123 -3.12 16.91 -3.39
CA LEU A 123 -4.40 16.36 -3.83
C LEU A 123 -5.03 15.57 -2.68
N LYS A 124 -6.34 15.71 -2.50
CA LYS A 124 -7.09 15.00 -1.45
C LYS A 124 -8.25 14.21 -2.06
N GLY A 125 -8.34 12.94 -1.71
CA GLY A 125 -9.50 12.09 -1.96
C GLY A 125 -10.27 11.87 -0.67
N LEU A 126 -11.59 11.86 -0.75
CA LEU A 126 -12.48 11.69 0.40
C LEU A 126 -13.68 10.81 0.07
N CYS A 127 -14.22 10.14 1.08
CA CYS A 127 -15.52 9.49 0.95
C CYS A 127 -16.67 10.51 0.97
N SER A 128 -17.89 10.12 0.57
CA SER A 128 -19.02 11.05 0.46
C SER A 128 -19.29 11.89 1.72
N MET A 129 -18.99 11.34 2.91
CA MET A 129 -19.16 12.03 4.20
C MET A 129 -17.88 12.69 4.72
N GLY A 130 -16.75 12.60 3.99
CA GLY A 130 -15.46 13.15 4.40
C GLY A 130 -14.72 12.38 5.50
N MET A 131 -15.33 11.34 6.07
CA MET A 131 -14.77 10.58 7.20
C MET A 131 -13.47 9.84 6.83
N TYR A 132 -13.47 9.12 5.70
CA TYR A 132 -12.26 8.51 5.16
C TYR A 132 -11.64 9.42 4.11
N ASN A 133 -10.33 9.58 4.17
CA ASN A 133 -9.60 10.40 3.23
C ASN A 133 -8.20 9.84 2.96
N PHE A 134 -7.62 10.26 1.85
CA PHE A 134 -6.20 10.12 1.58
C PHE A 134 -5.67 11.43 1.00
N GLN A 135 -4.37 11.66 1.14
CA GLN A 135 -3.66 12.79 0.58
C GLN A 135 -2.43 12.36 -0.22
N ILE A 136 -2.22 13.02 -1.34
CA ILE A 136 -1.06 12.86 -2.20
C ILE A 136 -0.34 14.20 -2.25
N ARG A 137 0.89 14.26 -1.73
CA ARG A 137 1.75 15.44 -1.76
C ARG A 137 2.71 15.31 -2.94
N PHE A 138 2.76 16.33 -3.78
CA PHE A 138 3.65 16.36 -4.95
C PHE A 138 4.89 17.19 -4.62
N ASN A 139 6.08 16.60 -4.71
CA ASN A 139 7.37 17.24 -4.46
C ASN A 139 8.41 16.98 -5.56
#